data_AF-B6W4K5-F1
#
_entry.id   AF-B6W4K5-F1
#
_cell.length_a   1.000
_cell.length_b   1.000
_cell.length_c   1.000
_cell.angle_alpha   90.00
_cell.angle_beta   90.00
_cell.angle_gamma   90.00
#
_symmetry.space_group_name_H-M   'P 1'
#
loop_
_entity.id
_entity.type
_entity.pdbx_description
1 polymer ?
#
loop_
_entity_poly.entity_id
_entity_poly.type
_entity_poly.pdbx_seq_one_letter_code
_entity_poly.pdbx_strand_id
1 'polypeptide(L)'
;MRFSEIVKSIGKKECIRQNKNIQKTCSTILGNTILYLNHDLLGSQKRILLCYVSPLHIDYGKGDIYHPLFLHINQMIKVLIDMNFSIDICDCNDKHAIVQLSGKQYDYILGFGKVYTELVKRGQCRQSILFITENNPEVVERKYKERVEYFRQRHPHLSTTSAIVRKGYFDKEQFEISDDAIVINSEYNIHSMRSYFRSVYQINVNGLFNKTFQYDALHIKKI
;
A
#
# COMPACT_ATOMS: atom_id res chain seq x y z
N MET A 1 -7.72 32.99 -6.39
CA MET A 1 -6.79 32.16 -7.19
C MET A 1 -5.97 31.34 -6.20
N ARG A 2 -6.26 30.03 -6.08
CA ARG A 2 -5.62 29.21 -5.04
C ARG A 2 -4.20 28.86 -5.50
N PHE A 3 -3.21 28.90 -4.60
CA PHE A 3 -1.82 28.50 -4.89
C PHE A 3 -1.72 27.14 -5.63
N SER A 4 -2.65 26.22 -5.35
CA SER A 4 -2.79 24.94 -6.05
C SER A 4 -3.10 25.07 -7.56
N GLU A 5 -3.82 26.09 -8.00
CA GLU A 5 -4.10 26.36 -9.41
C GLU A 5 -2.85 26.85 -10.14
N ILE A 6 -2.03 27.67 -9.47
CA ILE A 6 -0.74 28.15 -9.99
C ILE A 6 0.22 26.97 -10.14
N VAL A 7 0.33 26.10 -9.14
CA VAL A 7 1.18 24.89 -9.21
C VAL A 7 0.67 23.92 -10.29
N LYS A 8 -0.64 23.72 -10.43
CA LYS A 8 -1.22 22.90 -11.51
C LYS A 8 -0.89 23.46 -12.91
N SER A 9 -0.91 24.78 -13.06
CA SER A 9 -0.58 25.45 -14.33
C SER A 9 0.91 25.33 -14.66
N ILE A 10 1.77 25.42 -13.64
CA ILE A 10 3.23 25.22 -13.79
C ILE A 10 3.55 23.75 -14.14
N GLY A 11 2.94 22.77 -13.47
CA GLY A 11 3.17 21.35 -13.72
C GLY A 11 2.74 20.85 -15.11
N LYS A 12 1.88 21.59 -15.82
CA LYS A 12 1.44 21.26 -17.20
C LYS A 12 2.49 21.62 -18.27
N LYS A 13 3.53 22.40 -17.95
CA LYS A 13 4.57 22.76 -18.93
C LYS A 13 5.48 21.58 -19.27
N GLU A 14 5.75 21.41 -20.55
CA GLU A 14 6.45 20.26 -21.13
C GLU A 14 7.90 20.11 -20.63
N CYS A 15 8.59 21.22 -20.33
CA CYS A 15 9.94 21.17 -19.75
C CYS A 15 9.99 20.63 -18.31
N ILE A 16 8.88 20.71 -17.57
CA ILE A 16 8.75 20.20 -16.21
C ILE A 16 8.46 18.70 -16.21
N ARG A 17 7.73 18.19 -17.22
CA ARG A 17 7.52 16.73 -17.41
C ARG A 17 8.82 15.97 -17.68
N GLN A 18 9.85 16.62 -18.21
CA GLN A 18 11.13 15.99 -18.50
C GLN A 18 12.12 16.02 -17.31
N ASN A 19 11.86 16.84 -16.29
CA ASN A 19 12.74 16.97 -15.13
C ASN A 19 12.22 16.16 -13.94
N LYS A 20 12.85 15.00 -13.68
CA LYS A 20 12.48 14.06 -12.61
C LYS A 20 12.42 14.70 -11.22
N ASN A 21 13.29 15.68 -10.94
CA ASN A 21 13.29 16.36 -9.64
C ASN A 21 12.08 17.28 -9.49
N ILE A 22 11.70 18.00 -10.55
CA ILE A 22 10.52 18.87 -10.52
C ILE A 22 9.24 18.04 -10.53
N GLN A 23 9.17 16.91 -11.24
CA GLN A 23 8.05 15.97 -11.11
C GLN A 23 7.90 15.43 -9.68
N LYS A 24 9.01 15.09 -9.02
CA LYS A 24 9.00 14.64 -7.61
C LYS A 24 8.50 15.75 -6.68
N THR A 25 8.94 16.99 -6.90
CA THR A 25 8.45 18.14 -6.13
C THR A 25 6.99 18.47 -6.43
N CYS A 26 6.56 18.45 -7.69
CA CYS A 26 5.17 18.70 -8.08
C CYS A 26 4.21 17.61 -7.61
N SER A 27 4.59 16.33 -7.66
CA SER A 27 3.79 15.23 -7.09
C SER A 27 3.70 15.34 -5.57
N THR A 28 4.78 15.74 -4.91
CA THR A 28 4.78 16.06 -3.47
C THR A 28 3.85 17.24 -3.14
N ILE A 29 3.68 18.22 -4.05
CA ILE A 29 2.83 19.41 -3.81
C ILE A 29 1.37 19.21 -4.27
N LEU A 30 1.13 18.42 -5.30
CA LEU A 30 -0.19 18.22 -5.91
C LEU A 30 -0.98 17.05 -5.32
N GLY A 31 -0.31 16.16 -4.58
CA GLY A 31 -0.86 14.93 -4.04
C GLY A 31 -0.90 13.81 -5.07
N ASN A 32 -0.61 12.59 -4.63
CA ASN A 32 -0.67 11.37 -5.44
C ASN A 32 -1.99 10.66 -5.14
N THR A 33 -3.10 11.26 -5.55
CA THR A 33 -4.44 10.68 -5.36
C THR A 33 -5.23 10.68 -6.66
N ILE A 34 -5.79 9.53 -7.03
CA ILE A 34 -6.80 9.40 -8.09
C ILE A 34 -8.15 9.20 -7.40
N LEU A 35 -9.15 9.96 -7.81
CA LEU A 35 -10.49 9.89 -7.22
C LEU A 35 -11.50 9.38 -8.24
N TYR A 36 -12.52 8.68 -7.74
CA TYR A 36 -13.70 8.28 -8.50
C TYR A 36 -13.39 7.42 -9.74
N LEU A 37 -12.36 6.58 -9.66
CA LEU A 37 -12.12 5.59 -10.69
C LEU A 37 -13.31 4.61 -10.71
N ASN A 38 -13.84 4.35 -11.91
CA ASN A 38 -15.01 3.49 -12.13
C ASN A 38 -16.30 3.95 -11.40
N HIS A 39 -16.40 5.25 -11.09
CA HIS A 39 -17.58 5.76 -10.39
C HIS A 39 -18.80 5.86 -11.32
N ASP A 40 -19.87 5.17 -10.95
CA ASP A 40 -21.19 5.34 -11.56
C ASP A 40 -21.95 6.49 -10.89
N LEU A 41 -22.35 7.48 -11.69
CA LEU A 41 -23.11 8.65 -11.23
C LEU A 41 -24.61 8.37 -11.09
N LEU A 42 -25.10 7.29 -11.69
CA LEU A 42 -26.52 6.94 -11.75
C LEU A 42 -26.88 5.83 -10.77
N GLY A 43 -25.92 5.00 -10.38
CA GLY A 43 -26.09 3.85 -9.51
C GLY A 43 -25.66 4.07 -8.06
N SER A 44 -26.23 3.26 -7.16
CA SER A 44 -25.69 3.06 -5.81
C SER A 44 -24.47 2.13 -5.91
N GLN A 45 -23.27 2.66 -5.70
CA GLN A 45 -22.02 1.91 -5.80
C GLN A 45 -21.25 1.94 -4.49
N LYS A 46 -20.74 0.78 -4.05
CA LYS A 46 -19.86 0.72 -2.88
C LYS A 46 -18.57 1.47 -3.15
N ARG A 47 -18.04 2.14 -2.13
CA ARG A 47 -16.81 2.94 -2.23
C ARG A 47 -15.66 2.25 -1.51
N ILE A 48 -14.52 2.16 -2.19
CA ILE A 48 -13.28 1.63 -1.62
C ILE A 48 -12.15 2.64 -1.80
N LEU A 49 -11.32 2.77 -0.77
CA LEU A 49 -10.02 3.42 -0.86
C LEU A 49 -8.93 2.37 -0.96
N LEU A 50 -8.09 2.47 -1.98
CA LEU A 50 -6.87 1.69 -2.13
C LEU A 50 -5.65 2.52 -1.70
N CYS A 51 -5.12 2.23 -0.51
CA CYS A 51 -3.90 2.84 0.03
C CYS A 51 -2.68 1.97 -0.30
N TYR A 52 -1.90 2.33 -1.31
CA TYR A 52 -0.80 1.47 -1.77
C TYR A 52 0.43 2.31 -2.13
N VAL A 53 1.60 1.68 -2.31
CA VAL A 53 2.77 2.44 -2.81
C VAL A 53 2.46 2.93 -4.22
N SER A 54 2.68 4.21 -4.47
CA SER A 54 2.28 4.87 -5.71
C SER A 54 2.97 4.28 -6.95
N PRO A 55 2.20 3.73 -7.91
CA PRO A 55 2.57 3.74 -9.32
C PRO A 55 2.05 4.99 -10.04
N LEU A 56 1.37 5.88 -9.31
CA LEU A 56 0.57 6.95 -9.87
C LEU A 56 1.53 7.87 -10.61
N HIS A 57 1.25 8.09 -11.90
CA HIS A 57 2.07 8.85 -12.85
C HIS A 57 3.25 8.10 -13.48
N ILE A 58 3.38 6.78 -13.29
CA ILE A 58 4.32 5.96 -14.05
C ILE A 58 3.69 5.55 -15.38
N ASP A 59 4.37 5.87 -16.47
CA ASP A 59 4.01 5.44 -17.81
C ASP A 59 4.51 3.99 -18.01
N TYR A 60 3.58 3.04 -17.95
CA TYR A 60 3.86 1.62 -18.16
C TYR A 60 4.39 1.30 -19.56
N GLY A 61 4.21 2.18 -20.55
CA GLY A 61 4.66 1.98 -21.92
C GLY A 61 6.06 2.51 -22.23
N LYS A 62 6.71 3.23 -21.30
CA LYS A 62 7.99 3.94 -21.56
C LYS A 62 9.19 3.49 -20.72
N GLY A 63 9.06 2.40 -19.98
CA GLY A 63 10.17 1.88 -19.19
C GLY A 63 9.99 0.42 -18.82
N ASP A 64 11.10 -0.22 -18.51
CA ASP A 64 11.09 -1.57 -18.00
C ASP A 64 10.46 -1.61 -16.59
N ILE A 65 9.27 -2.21 -16.51
CA ILE A 65 8.53 -2.40 -15.26
C ILE A 65 9.21 -3.53 -14.49
N TYR A 66 10.19 -3.19 -13.64
CA TYR A 66 10.94 -4.20 -12.89
C TYR A 66 10.38 -4.53 -11.50
N HIS A 67 9.46 -3.71 -10.95
CA HIS A 67 8.99 -3.91 -9.58
C HIS A 67 7.63 -4.64 -9.53
N PRO A 68 7.51 -5.78 -8.82
CA PRO A 68 6.27 -6.54 -8.70
C PRO A 68 5.07 -5.75 -8.19
N LEU A 69 5.30 -4.69 -7.41
CA LEU A 69 4.24 -3.79 -6.93
C LEU A 69 3.37 -3.21 -8.05
N PHE A 70 3.93 -2.93 -9.22
CA PHE A 70 3.18 -2.39 -10.36
C PHE A 70 2.14 -3.40 -10.87
N LEU A 71 2.51 -4.67 -10.90
CA LEU A 71 1.59 -5.74 -11.25
C LEU A 71 0.53 -5.93 -10.16
N HIS A 72 0.92 -5.88 -8.88
CA HIS A 72 -0.02 -6.03 -7.76
C HIS A 72 -1.12 -4.99 -7.82
N ILE A 73 -0.76 -3.70 -7.86
CA ILE A 73 -1.76 -2.62 -7.81
C ILE A 73 -2.65 -2.61 -9.06
N ASN A 74 -2.10 -2.85 -10.25
CA ASN A 74 -2.90 -2.92 -11.48
C ASN A 74 -3.93 -4.07 -11.42
N GLN A 75 -3.52 -5.25 -10.93
CA GLN A 75 -4.43 -6.38 -10.79
C GLN A 75 -5.48 -6.13 -9.70
N MET A 76 -5.10 -5.53 -8.56
CA MET A 76 -6.06 -5.12 -7.53
C MET A 76 -7.10 -4.15 -8.09
N ILE A 77 -6.67 -3.13 -8.83
CA ILE A 77 -7.59 -2.17 -9.47
C ILE A 77 -8.55 -2.89 -10.42
N LYS A 78 -8.05 -3.78 -11.29
CA LYS A 78 -8.90 -4.53 -12.23
C LYS A 78 -9.97 -5.34 -11.50
N VAL A 79 -9.59 -6.07 -10.45
CA VAL A 79 -10.53 -6.86 -9.65
C VAL A 79 -11.56 -5.97 -8.98
N LEU A 80 -11.16 -4.82 -8.42
CA LEU A 80 -12.11 -3.88 -7.80
C LEU A 80 -13.08 -3.27 -8.81
N ILE A 81 -12.63 -3.00 -10.04
CA ILE A 81 -13.51 -2.57 -11.14
C ILE A 81 -14.52 -3.67 -11.49
N ASP A 82 -14.06 -4.92 -11.61
CA ASP A 82 -14.92 -6.07 -11.94
C ASP A 82 -15.96 -6.35 -10.84
N MET A 83 -15.61 -6.05 -9.58
CA MET A 83 -16.52 -6.08 -8.44
C MET A 83 -17.45 -4.85 -8.36
N ASN A 84 -17.40 -3.97 -9.36
CA ASN A 84 -18.18 -2.74 -9.46
C ASN A 84 -18.00 -1.78 -8.28
N PHE A 85 -16.76 -1.56 -7.83
CA PHE A 85 -16.46 -0.52 -6.84
C PHE A 85 -16.23 0.86 -7.48
N SER A 86 -16.60 1.90 -6.75
CA SER A 86 -16.05 3.25 -6.92
C SER A 86 -14.75 3.36 -6.13
N ILE A 87 -13.64 3.65 -6.82
CA ILE A 87 -12.30 3.50 -6.25
C ILE A 87 -11.63 4.87 -6.14
N ASP A 88 -11.24 5.24 -4.92
CA ASP A 88 -10.22 6.27 -4.69
C ASP A 88 -8.88 5.54 -4.48
N ILE A 89 -7.78 6.06 -5.02
CA ILE A 89 -6.43 5.48 -4.90
C ILE A 89 -5.48 6.55 -4.39
N CYS A 90 -4.63 6.24 -3.43
CA CYS A 90 -3.60 7.15 -2.96
C CYS A 90 -2.27 6.45 -2.65
N ASP A 91 -1.19 7.23 -2.64
CA ASP A 91 0.07 6.77 -2.07
C ASP A 91 -0.09 6.55 -0.55
N CYS A 92 0.30 5.37 -0.09
CA CYS A 92 0.20 4.93 1.30
C CYS A 92 0.84 5.86 2.34
N ASN A 93 1.78 6.73 1.95
CA ASN A 93 2.49 7.64 2.85
C ASN A 93 2.32 9.13 2.49
N ASP A 94 1.44 9.47 1.54
CA ASP A 94 1.21 10.86 1.14
C ASP A 94 0.35 11.62 2.16
N LYS A 95 0.99 12.53 2.90
CA LYS A 95 0.31 13.40 3.87
C LYS A 95 -0.75 14.31 3.24
N HIS A 96 -0.61 14.68 1.97
CA HIS A 96 -1.62 15.47 1.27
C HIS A 96 -2.89 14.67 1.02
N ALA A 97 -2.76 13.35 0.76
CA ALA A 97 -3.90 12.46 0.63
C ALA A 97 -4.74 12.42 1.91
N ILE A 98 -4.12 12.45 3.10
CA ILE A 98 -4.84 12.52 4.39
C ILE A 98 -5.78 13.73 4.45
N VAL A 99 -5.32 14.89 3.96
CA VAL A 99 -6.12 16.11 3.94
C VAL A 99 -7.21 16.02 2.87
N GLN A 100 -6.86 15.57 1.66
CA GLN A 100 -7.77 15.48 0.53
C GLN A 100 -8.90 14.45 0.73
N LEU A 101 -8.61 13.36 1.42
CA LEU A 101 -9.56 12.28 1.71
C LEU A 101 -10.30 12.50 3.03
N SER A 102 -10.00 13.57 3.76
CA SER A 102 -10.66 13.92 5.02
C SER A 102 -12.16 14.13 4.82
N GLY A 103 -12.97 13.57 5.72
CA GLY A 103 -14.43 13.66 5.67
C GLY A 103 -15.11 12.73 4.65
N LYS A 104 -14.35 12.03 3.79
CA LYS A 104 -14.90 10.97 2.94
C LYS A 104 -15.20 9.72 3.76
N GLN A 105 -16.27 9.02 3.41
CA GLN A 105 -16.64 7.73 3.99
C GLN A 105 -16.52 6.63 2.93
N TYR A 106 -15.98 5.49 3.36
CA TYR A 106 -15.79 4.31 2.52
C TYR A 106 -16.51 3.09 3.12
N ASP A 107 -16.97 2.20 2.26
CA ASP A 107 -17.38 0.87 2.71
C ASP A 107 -16.14 0.07 3.11
N TYR A 108 -15.04 0.21 2.36
CA TYR A 108 -13.78 -0.47 2.61
C TYR A 108 -12.58 0.48 2.49
N ILE A 109 -11.60 0.34 3.38
CA ILE A 109 -10.24 0.81 3.14
C ILE A 109 -9.35 -0.42 3.03
N LEU A 110 -8.64 -0.56 1.91
CA LEU A 110 -7.74 -1.67 1.62
C LEU A 110 -6.33 -1.12 1.39
N GLY A 111 -5.33 -1.66 2.09
CA GLY A 111 -3.96 -1.23 1.88
C GLY A 111 -3.09 -1.27 3.11
N PHE A 112 -2.17 -0.31 3.22
CA PHE A 112 -1.25 -0.11 4.35
C PHE A 112 -0.70 1.32 4.35
N GLY A 113 0.16 1.65 5.32
CA GLY A 113 0.89 2.91 5.44
C GLY A 113 0.18 3.99 6.25
N LYS A 114 0.80 5.18 6.32
CA LYS A 114 0.32 6.28 7.18
C LYS A 114 -1.08 6.78 6.82
N VAL A 115 -1.41 6.83 5.52
CA VAL A 115 -2.73 7.28 5.06
C VAL A 115 -3.80 6.27 5.50
N TYR A 116 -3.51 4.98 5.37
CA TYR A 116 -4.37 3.90 5.87
C TYR A 116 -4.62 4.06 7.37
N THR A 117 -3.55 4.14 8.17
CA THR A 117 -3.64 4.26 9.64
C THR A 117 -4.50 5.45 10.05
N GLU A 118 -4.25 6.61 9.48
CA GLU A 118 -4.94 7.84 9.87
C GLU A 118 -6.43 7.80 9.54
N LEU A 119 -6.81 7.32 8.36
CA LEU A 119 -8.21 7.28 7.93
C LEU A 119 -9.02 6.21 8.69
N VAL A 120 -8.42 5.05 8.98
CA VAL A 120 -9.05 4.00 9.80
C VAL A 120 -9.29 4.51 11.22
N LYS A 121 -8.30 5.14 11.85
CA LYS A 121 -8.44 5.71 13.22
C LYS A 121 -9.49 6.83 13.30
N ARG A 122 -9.74 7.54 12.20
CA ARG A 122 -10.80 8.54 12.10
C ARG A 122 -12.19 7.95 11.86
N GLY A 123 -12.33 6.62 11.77
CA GLY A 123 -13.60 5.97 11.48
C GLY A 123 -14.13 6.30 10.09
N GLN A 124 -13.25 6.47 9.10
CA GLN A 124 -13.62 6.79 7.72
C GLN A 124 -13.95 5.55 6.86
N CYS A 125 -14.08 4.39 7.50
CA CYS A 125 -14.49 3.16 6.84
C CYS A 125 -15.42 2.31 7.70
N ARG A 126 -16.29 1.54 7.06
CA ARG A 126 -17.06 0.47 7.71
C ARG A 126 -16.23 -0.77 7.98
N GLN A 127 -15.27 -1.06 7.12
CA GLN A 127 -14.38 -2.20 7.25
C GLN A 127 -12.98 -1.86 6.73
N SER A 128 -11.97 -2.24 7.49
CA SER A 128 -10.56 -2.01 7.21
C SER A 128 -9.85 -3.33 6.89
N ILE A 129 -9.10 -3.36 5.79
CA ILE A 129 -8.42 -4.56 5.30
C ILE A 129 -6.93 -4.25 5.13
N LEU A 130 -6.10 -4.85 5.98
CA LEU A 130 -4.65 -4.69 5.88
C LEU A 130 -4.09 -5.62 4.79
N PHE A 131 -3.43 -5.06 3.78
CA PHE A 131 -2.78 -5.82 2.72
C PHE A 131 -1.30 -6.03 3.05
N ILE A 132 -0.97 -7.20 3.59
CA ILE A 132 0.33 -7.49 4.21
C ILE A 132 1.28 -8.14 3.20
N THR A 133 2.39 -7.48 2.92
CA THR A 133 3.46 -7.95 2.01
C THR A 133 4.77 -8.29 2.72
N GLU A 134 4.85 -8.03 4.02
CA GLU A 134 6.04 -8.26 4.84
C GLU A 134 5.73 -9.20 6.02
N ASN A 135 6.74 -9.53 6.82
CA ASN A 135 6.55 -10.28 8.06
C ASN A 135 5.99 -9.39 9.17
N ASN A 136 5.45 -9.99 10.24
CA ASN A 136 5.03 -9.24 11.43
C ASN A 136 6.18 -8.31 11.91
N PRO A 137 5.94 -6.98 12.05
CA PRO A 137 6.96 -6.01 12.49
C PRO A 137 7.67 -6.38 13.79
N GLU A 138 6.98 -6.97 14.75
CA GLU A 138 7.57 -7.39 16.03
C GLU A 138 8.57 -8.54 15.84
N VAL A 139 8.25 -9.48 14.95
CA VAL A 139 9.15 -10.59 14.60
C VAL A 139 10.39 -10.05 13.88
N VAL A 140 10.19 -9.10 12.95
CA VAL A 140 11.29 -8.46 12.22
C VAL A 140 12.23 -7.73 13.19
N GLU A 141 11.69 -6.97 14.14
CA GLU A 141 12.48 -6.25 15.13
C GLU A 141 13.30 -7.23 16.00
N ARG A 142 12.67 -8.28 16.52
CA ARG A 142 13.35 -9.30 17.33
C ARG A 142 14.48 -9.99 16.54
N LYS A 143 14.20 -10.45 15.33
CA LYS A 143 15.20 -11.10 14.46
C LYS A 143 16.31 -10.16 14.01
N TYR A 144 16.05 -8.86 13.94
CA TYR A 144 17.11 -7.89 13.68
C TYR A 144 18.05 -7.75 14.89
N LYS A 145 17.51 -7.66 16.11
CA LYS A 145 18.32 -7.63 17.36
C LYS A 145 19.22 -8.86 17.48
N GLU A 146 18.65 -10.06 17.26
CA GLU A 146 19.41 -11.32 17.25
C GLU A 146 20.58 -11.29 16.23
N ARG A 147 20.34 -10.75 15.03
CA ARG A 147 21.38 -10.64 13.98
C ARG A 147 22.51 -9.68 14.38
N VAL A 148 22.17 -8.55 15.02
CA VAL A 148 23.16 -7.59 15.50
C VAL A 148 23.98 -8.17 16.64
N GLU A 149 23.34 -8.88 17.58
CA GLU A 149 24.03 -9.59 18.68
C GLU A 149 24.98 -10.66 18.15
N TYR A 150 24.51 -11.49 17.22
CA TYR A 150 25.34 -12.50 16.56
C TYR A 150 26.55 -11.88 15.84
N PHE A 151 26.35 -10.76 15.14
CA PHE A 151 27.44 -10.04 14.48
C PHE A 151 28.48 -9.52 15.47
N ARG A 152 28.04 -8.93 16.59
CA ARG A 152 28.94 -8.45 17.67
C ARG A 152 29.79 -9.58 18.25
N GLN A 153 29.20 -10.77 18.43
CA GLN A 153 29.92 -11.95 18.93
C GLN A 153 31.05 -12.38 17.98
N ARG A 154 30.83 -12.32 16.67
CA ARG A 154 31.82 -12.74 15.66
C ARG A 154 32.84 -11.65 15.31
N HIS A 155 32.48 -10.39 15.49
CA HIS A 155 33.28 -9.24 15.08
C HIS A 155 33.31 -8.17 16.19
N PRO A 156 33.92 -8.46 17.35
CA PRO A 156 33.83 -7.59 18.54
C PRO A 156 34.47 -6.22 18.35
N HIS A 157 35.39 -6.07 17.39
CA HIS A 157 36.06 -4.81 17.08
C HIS A 157 35.32 -3.93 16.07
N LEU A 158 34.23 -4.44 15.45
CA LEU A 158 33.44 -3.68 14.49
C LEU A 158 32.24 -3.02 15.18
N SER A 159 32.09 -1.72 14.93
CA SER A 159 30.97 -0.95 15.46
C SER A 159 29.65 -1.34 14.77
N THR A 160 28.60 -1.44 15.58
CA THR A 160 27.21 -1.67 15.13
C THR A 160 26.31 -0.48 15.44
N THR A 161 26.86 0.66 15.85
CA THR A 161 26.09 1.85 16.25
C THR A 161 25.30 2.44 15.08
N SER A 162 25.72 2.16 13.83
CA SER A 162 25.04 2.55 12.59
C SER A 162 23.99 1.53 12.10
N ALA A 163 23.77 0.42 12.81
CA ALA A 163 22.84 -0.62 12.41
C ALA A 163 21.38 -0.18 12.64
N ILE A 164 20.82 0.57 11.70
CA ILE A 164 19.43 1.04 11.75
C ILE A 164 18.47 -0.05 11.31
N VAL A 165 17.49 -0.41 12.16
CA VAL A 165 16.34 -1.24 11.77
C VAL A 165 15.60 -0.50 10.65
N ARG A 166 15.54 -1.08 9.45
CA ARG A 166 14.64 -0.56 8.41
C ARG A 166 13.21 -0.73 8.90
N LYS A 167 12.58 0.36 9.36
CA LYS A 167 11.13 0.42 9.56
C LYS A 167 10.51 0.58 8.18
N GLY A 168 9.88 -0.49 7.70
CA GLY A 168 9.21 -0.53 6.40
C GLY A 168 7.92 0.28 6.39
N TYR A 169 6.98 -0.13 5.54
CA TYR A 169 5.64 0.46 5.46
C TYR A 169 4.70 -0.01 6.57
N PHE A 170 5.09 -1.05 7.30
CA PHE A 170 4.28 -1.70 8.34
C PHE A 170 4.79 -1.37 9.74
N ASP A 171 3.85 -1.10 10.64
CA ASP A 171 4.05 -1.01 12.08
C ASP A 171 2.99 -1.87 12.79
N LYS A 172 3.17 -2.07 14.10
CA LYS A 172 2.25 -2.87 14.91
C LYS A 172 0.83 -2.27 14.94
N GLU A 173 0.74 -0.94 14.97
CA GLU A 173 -0.53 -0.22 15.04
C GLU A 173 -1.44 -0.58 13.86
N GLN A 174 -0.89 -0.68 12.64
CA GLN A 174 -1.67 -1.13 11.48
C GLN A 174 -2.31 -2.50 11.68
N PHE A 175 -1.67 -3.43 12.40
CA PHE A 175 -2.24 -4.74 12.69
C PHE A 175 -3.37 -4.62 13.72
N GLU A 176 -3.20 -3.79 14.74
CA GLU A 176 -4.15 -3.62 15.85
C GLU A 176 -5.45 -2.90 15.44
N ILE A 177 -5.38 -1.98 14.48
CA ILE A 177 -6.56 -1.18 14.08
C ILE A 177 -7.37 -1.80 12.93
N SER A 178 -6.92 -2.91 12.35
CA SER A 178 -7.51 -3.48 11.14
C SER A 178 -8.48 -4.61 11.45
N ASP A 179 -9.60 -4.67 10.72
CA ASP A 179 -10.62 -5.71 10.94
C ASP A 179 -10.19 -7.06 10.36
N ASP A 180 -9.73 -7.05 9.11
CA ASP A 180 -9.33 -8.25 8.37
C ASP A 180 -7.97 -8.04 7.68
N ALA A 181 -7.33 -9.13 7.27
CA ALA A 181 -6.06 -9.10 6.56
C ALA A 181 -6.06 -9.94 5.29
N ILE A 182 -5.37 -9.44 4.27
CA ILE A 182 -4.94 -10.21 3.09
C ILE A 182 -3.42 -10.32 3.17
N VAL A 183 -2.89 -11.53 3.20
CA VAL A 183 -1.45 -11.77 3.40
C VAL A 183 -0.85 -12.47 2.19
N ILE A 184 0.14 -11.84 1.58
CA ILE A 184 0.88 -12.39 0.44
C ILE A 184 2.21 -13.02 0.91
N ASN A 185 2.10 -14.03 1.77
CA ASN A 185 3.24 -14.66 2.43
C ASN A 185 2.97 -16.15 2.72
N SER A 186 3.97 -16.86 3.24
CA SER A 186 3.85 -18.25 3.66
C SER A 186 2.89 -18.40 4.86
N GLU A 187 2.32 -19.59 5.00
CA GLU A 187 1.40 -19.93 6.12
C GLU A 187 2.10 -19.76 7.47
N TYR A 188 3.39 -20.10 7.55
CA TYR A 188 4.20 -19.94 8.76
C TYR A 188 4.30 -18.49 9.22
N ASN A 189 4.43 -17.53 8.29
CA ASN A 189 4.50 -16.12 8.64
C ASN A 189 3.14 -15.61 9.17
N ILE A 190 2.04 -16.16 8.66
CA ILE A 190 0.68 -15.80 9.08
C ILE A 190 0.40 -16.14 10.54
N HIS A 191 0.98 -17.22 11.08
CA HIS A 191 0.77 -17.60 12.49
C HIS A 191 1.10 -16.47 13.46
N SER A 192 2.17 -15.71 13.18
CA SER A 192 2.60 -14.60 14.04
C SER A 192 1.68 -13.39 14.02
N MET A 193 0.74 -13.31 13.06
CA MET A 193 -0.13 -12.15 12.87
C MET A 193 -1.63 -12.50 12.99
N ARG A 194 -1.98 -13.79 13.07
CA ARG A 194 -3.37 -14.26 13.06
C ARG A 194 -4.23 -13.65 14.17
N SER A 195 -3.67 -13.47 15.36
CA SER A 195 -4.38 -12.97 16.53
C SER A 195 -4.84 -11.52 16.42
N TYR A 196 -4.32 -10.75 15.45
CA TYR A 196 -4.65 -9.34 15.28
C TYR A 196 -5.97 -9.12 14.52
N PHE A 197 -6.42 -10.11 13.74
CA PHE A 197 -7.51 -9.91 12.78
C PHE A 197 -8.69 -10.84 13.05
N ARG A 198 -9.89 -10.38 12.71
CA ARG A 198 -11.09 -11.22 12.70
C ARG A 198 -11.00 -12.31 11.64
N SER A 199 -10.54 -11.96 10.44
CA SER A 199 -10.31 -12.91 9.34
C SER A 199 -8.98 -12.62 8.67
N VAL A 200 -8.30 -13.69 8.25
CA VAL A 200 -7.07 -13.61 7.46
C VAL A 200 -7.21 -14.47 6.21
N TYR A 201 -6.96 -13.86 5.06
CA TYR A 201 -6.97 -14.50 3.75
C TYR A 201 -5.55 -14.57 3.23
N GLN A 202 -5.10 -15.77 2.86
CA GLN A 202 -3.78 -15.96 2.28
C GLN A 202 -3.85 -15.94 0.75
N ILE A 203 -2.96 -15.17 0.15
CA ILE A 203 -2.58 -15.31 -1.26
C ILE A 203 -1.20 -15.98 -1.27
N ASN A 204 -1.17 -17.27 -1.61
CA ASN A 204 0.08 -18.02 -1.63
C ASN A 204 0.88 -17.70 -2.91
N VAL A 205 2.00 -16.99 -2.76
CA VAL A 205 2.89 -16.56 -3.86
C VAL A 205 4.10 -17.48 -4.09
N ASN A 206 4.05 -18.73 -3.61
CA ASN A 206 5.13 -19.68 -3.84
C ASN A 206 5.28 -20.00 -5.34
N GLY A 207 6.28 -19.41 -6.03
CA GLY A 207 6.87 -19.86 -7.30
C GLY A 207 5.94 -20.09 -8.50
N LEU A 208 4.67 -19.68 -8.45
CA LEU A 208 3.66 -20.00 -9.48
C LEU A 208 3.86 -19.16 -10.75
N PHE A 209 4.18 -19.83 -11.86
CA PHE A 209 4.16 -19.26 -13.20
C PHE A 209 2.75 -19.37 -13.79
N ASN A 210 1.96 -18.31 -13.71
CA ASN A 210 0.66 -18.23 -14.38
C ASN A 210 0.84 -17.71 -15.82
N LYS A 211 1.34 -18.55 -16.74
CA LYS A 211 1.63 -18.16 -18.14
C LYS A 211 0.39 -17.72 -18.92
N THR A 212 -0.78 -18.14 -18.50
CA THR A 212 -2.09 -17.83 -19.08
C THR A 212 -3.04 -17.58 -17.92
N PHE A 213 -3.14 -16.34 -17.45
CA PHE A 213 -3.94 -15.98 -16.28
C PHE A 213 -5.35 -16.60 -16.34
N GLN A 214 -5.58 -17.62 -15.52
CA GLN A 214 -6.90 -18.15 -15.19
C GLN A 214 -7.17 -17.89 -13.72
N TYR A 215 -8.31 -17.25 -13.42
CA TYR A 215 -8.74 -17.01 -12.05
C TYR A 215 -9.25 -18.31 -11.44
N ASP A 216 -8.62 -18.76 -10.35
CA ASP A 216 -9.08 -19.89 -9.54
C ASP A 216 -9.18 -19.48 -8.07
N ALA A 217 -10.42 -19.47 -7.55
CA ALA A 217 -10.72 -19.11 -6.17
C ALA A 217 -10.12 -20.09 -5.14
N LEU A 218 -9.75 -21.32 -5.55
CA LEU A 218 -9.15 -22.33 -4.69
C LEU A 218 -7.77 -21.93 -4.13
N HIS A 219 -7.10 -20.96 -4.76
CA HIS A 219 -5.84 -20.41 -4.25
C HIS A 219 -6.01 -19.46 -3.06
N ILE A 220 -7.24 -19.00 -2.79
CA ILE A 220 -7.54 -18.15 -1.64
C ILE A 220 -7.95 -19.05 -0.48
N LYS A 221 -7.06 -19.24 0.48
CA LYS A 221 -7.38 -19.96 1.72
C LYS A 221 -7.79 -18.97 2.79
N LYS A 222 -9.02 -19.12 3.30
CA LYS A 222 -9.41 -18.53 4.57
C LYS A 222 -8.73 -19.37 5.66
N ILE A 223 -7.73 -18.77 6.30
CA ILE A 223 -7.08 -19.34 7.48
C ILE A 223 -7.89 -18.95 8.70
#